data_AF-A0A951Q5U8-F1
#
_entry.id   AF-A0A951Q5U8-F1
#
_cell.length_a   1.000
_cell.length_b   1.000
_cell.length_c   1.000
_cell.angle_alpha   90.00
_cell.angle_beta   90.00
_cell.angle_gamma   90.00
#
_symmetry.space_group_name_H-M   'P 1'
#
loop_
_entity.id
_entity.type
_entity.pdbx_description
1 polymer ?
#
loop_
_entity_poly.entity_id
_entity_poly.type
_entity_poly.pdbx_seq_one_letter_code
_entity_poly.pdbx_strand_id
1 'polypeptide(L)' 'MTDKDIDYSDIPPLNDEFFENASLRVPASQARNLIQLDPEVMAWFRTQQGEYKDLINSVLRHYIENQQAG' A
#
# COMPACT_ATOMS: atom_id res chain seq x y z
N MET A 1 35.94 -8.19 12.79
CA MET A 1 34.70 -7.67 13.38
C MET A 1 33.83 -8.87 13.71
N THR A 2 33.46 -8.97 14.98
CA THR A 2 32.54 -9.98 15.50
C THR A 2 31.23 -9.30 15.83
N ASP A 3 30.13 -10.05 15.91
CA ASP A 3 28.82 -9.51 16.28
C ASP A 3 28.85 -8.75 17.63
N LYS A 4 29.81 -9.07 18.50
CA LYS A 4 30.04 -8.39 19.78
C LYS A 4 30.57 -6.97 19.64
N ASP A 5 31.08 -6.60 18.47
CA ASP A 5 31.62 -5.27 18.16
C ASP A 5 30.53 -4.33 17.61
N ILE A 6 29.28 -4.79 17.43
CA ILE A 6 28.17 -3.98 16.92
C ILE A 6 27.52 -3.21 18.08
N ASP A 7 27.46 -1.88 17.95
CA ASP A 7 26.75 -1.00 18.88
C ASP A 7 25.26 -0.94 18.51
N TYR A 8 24.39 -1.22 19.49
CA TYR A 8 22.93 -1.18 19.37
C TYR A 8 22.30 -0.12 20.27
N SER A 9 23.10 0.81 20.80
CA SER A 9 22.63 1.85 21.73
C SER A 9 21.57 2.78 21.12
N ASP A 10 21.56 2.92 19.80
CA ASP A 10 20.60 3.69 19.01
C ASP A 10 19.34 2.89 18.62
N ILE A 11 19.40 1.56 18.65
CA ILE A 11 18.32 0.65 18.25
C ILE A 11 18.12 -0.42 19.34
N PRO A 12 17.63 -0.03 20.53
CA PRO A 12 17.37 -0.99 21.60
C PRO A 12 16.30 -2.02 21.17
N PRO A 13 16.35 -3.24 21.73
CA PRO A 13 15.36 -4.26 21.43
C PRO A 13 13.96 -3.81 21.85
N LEU A 14 12.96 -4.15 21.04
CA LEU A 14 11.55 -3.91 21.35
C LEU A 14 11.12 -4.81 22.51
N ASN A 15 10.45 -4.22 23.50
CA ASN A 15 9.98 -4.91 24.70
C ASN A 15 8.50 -5.30 24.60
N ASP A 16 8.00 -6.07 25.56
CA ASP A 16 6.62 -6.54 25.56
C ASP A 16 5.62 -5.37 25.57
N GLU A 17 5.91 -4.28 26.29
CA GLU A 17 5.08 -3.07 26.38
C GLU A 17 4.89 -2.37 25.01
N PHE A 18 5.93 -2.40 24.16
CA PHE A 18 5.82 -1.95 22.77
C PHE A 18 4.79 -2.79 22.00
N PHE A 19 4.82 -4.11 22.16
CA PHE A 19 3.91 -5.01 21.47
C PHE A 19 2.49 -4.97 22.04
N GLU A 20 2.29 -4.70 23.33
CA GLU A 20 0.96 -4.56 23.93
C GLU A 20 0.15 -3.43 23.30
N ASN A 21 0.82 -2.36 22.87
CA ASN A 21 0.18 -1.18 22.27
C ASN A 21 0.33 -1.13 20.74
N ALA A 22 0.97 -2.13 20.13
CA ALA A 22 1.21 -2.15 18.70
C ALA A 22 -0.10 -2.40 17.91
N SER A 23 -0.37 -1.55 16.92
CA SER A 23 -1.47 -1.78 15.99
C SER A 23 -1.01 -2.70 14.86
N LEU A 24 -1.56 -3.92 14.79
CA LEU A 24 -1.33 -4.82 13.67
C LEU A 24 -2.02 -4.29 12.42
N ARG A 25 -1.23 -3.82 11.45
CA ARG A 25 -1.72 -3.55 10.10
C ARG A 25 -1.45 -4.76 9.22
N VAL A 26 -2.50 -5.53 8.93
CA VAL A 26 -2.45 -6.55 7.89
C VAL A 26 -2.44 -5.81 6.54
N PRO A 27 -1.39 -5.94 5.71
CA PRO A 27 -1.43 -5.43 4.35
C PRO A 27 -2.66 -6.02 3.67
N ALA A 28 -3.50 -5.18 3.05
CA ALA A 28 -4.63 -5.67 2.27
C ALA A 28 -4.10 -6.77 1.34
N SER A 29 -4.82 -7.91 1.26
CA SER A 29 -4.45 -8.97 0.34
C SER A 29 -4.26 -8.33 -1.03
N GLN A 30 -3.02 -8.32 -1.51
CA GLN A 30 -2.69 -7.71 -2.79
C GLN A 30 -3.57 -8.43 -3.80
N ALA A 31 -4.58 -7.73 -4.34
CA ALA A 31 -5.59 -8.36 -5.17
C ALA A 31 -4.85 -9.05 -6.32
N ARG A 32 -4.85 -10.40 -6.33
CA ARG A 32 -4.25 -11.20 -7.39
C ARG A 32 -5.08 -11.14 -8.68
N ASN A 33 -5.75 -10.03 -8.92
CA ASN A 33 -6.75 -9.83 -9.94
C ASN A 33 -6.18 -8.78 -10.90
N LEU A 34 -5.48 -9.25 -11.93
CA LEU A 34 -5.14 -8.41 -13.07
C LEU A 34 -6.46 -8.00 -13.73
N ILE A 35 -6.72 -6.69 -13.82
CA ILE A 35 -7.86 -6.13 -14.53
C ILE A 35 -7.40 -5.86 -15.96
N GLN A 36 -8.14 -6.40 -16.94
CA GLN A 36 -7.91 -6.05 -18.34
C GLN A 36 -8.51 -4.67 -18.61
N LEU A 37 -7.68 -3.77 -19.13
CA LEU A 37 -8.08 -2.42 -19.54
C LEU A 37 -7.84 -2.28 -21.04
N ASP A 38 -8.73 -1.56 -21.71
CA ASP A 38 -8.56 -1.24 -23.12
C ASP A 38 -7.28 -0.42 -23.33
N PRO A 39 -6.54 -0.64 -24.43
CA PRO A 39 -5.28 0.06 -24.70
C PRO A 39 -5.42 1.59 -24.68
N GLU A 40 -6.53 2.12 -25.18
CA GLU A 40 -6.81 3.56 -25.22
C GLU A 40 -7.05 4.15 -23.83
N VAL A 41 -7.75 3.41 -22.96
CA VAL A 41 -8.00 3.81 -21.57
C VAL A 41 -6.67 3.82 -20.83
N MET A 42 -5.84 2.79 -21.01
CA MET A 42 -4.51 2.76 -20.42
C MET A 42 -3.62 3.89 -20.94
N ALA A 43 -3.67 4.20 -22.23
CA ALA A 43 -2.92 5.31 -22.81
C ALA A 43 -3.33 6.64 -22.19
N TRP A 44 -4.64 6.89 -22.02
CA TRP A 44 -5.14 8.09 -21.37
C TRP A 44 -4.67 8.22 -19.91
N PHE A 45 -4.71 7.15 -19.11
CA PHE A 45 -4.22 7.19 -17.73
C PHE A 45 -2.71 7.46 -17.64
N ARG A 46 -1.93 7.02 -18.63
CA ARG A 46 -0.48 7.28 -18.71
C ARG A 46 -0.12 8.71 -19.08
N THR A 47 -1.04 9.49 -19.65
CA THR A 47 -0.79 10.92 -19.92
C THR A 47 -1.02 11.82 -18.70
N GLN A 48 -1.66 11.29 -17.66
CA GLN A 48 -1.91 12.01 -16.41
C GLN A 48 -0.61 12.10 -15.58
N GLN A 49 -0.44 13.17 -14.81
CA GLN A 49 0.73 13.31 -13.93
C GLN A 49 0.61 12.38 -12.71
N GLY A 50 1.70 11.70 -12.35
CA GLY A 50 1.76 10.79 -11.20
C GLY A 50 1.66 9.31 -11.55
N GLU A 51 1.51 8.46 -10.54
CA GLU A 51 1.40 7.01 -10.72
C GLU A 51 0.02 6.63 -11.27
N TYR A 52 -0.05 6.32 -12.56
CA TYR A 52 -1.30 6.00 -13.26
C TYR A 52 -2.11 4.85 -12.62
N LYS A 53 -1.45 3.93 -11.91
CA LYS A 53 -2.11 2.83 -11.20
C LYS A 53 -2.94 3.32 -10.00
N ASP A 54 -2.43 4.32 -9.28
CA ASP A 54 -3.14 4.90 -8.14
C ASP A 54 -4.35 5.68 -8.60
N LEU A 55 -4.21 6.39 -9.73
CA LEU A 55 -5.32 7.11 -10.35
C LEU A 55 -6.43 6.15 -10.81
N ILE A 56 -6.08 5.03 -11.47
CA ILE A 56 -7.05 3.97 -11.85
C ILE A 56 -7.80 3.48 -10.61
N ASN A 57 -7.09 3.16 -9.53
CA ASN A 57 -7.72 2.69 -8.30
C ASN A 57 -8.64 3.75 -7.66
N SER A 58 -8.26 5.02 -7.68
CA SER A 58 -9.08 6.11 -7.14
C SER A 58 -10.39 6.27 -7.91
N VAL A 59 -10.34 6.23 -9.26
CA VAL A 59 -11.53 6.32 -10.11
C VAL A 59 -12.48 5.15 -9.83
N LEU A 60 -11.95 3.93 -9.77
CA LEU A 60 -12.76 2.73 -9.50
C LEU A 60 -13.44 2.79 -8.12
N ARG A 61 -12.74 3.26 -7.08
CA ARG A 61 -13.32 3.44 -5.74
C ARG A 61 -14.48 4.43 -5.76
N HIS A 62 -14.28 5.59 -6.38
CA HIS A 62 -15.32 6.61 -6.44
C HIS A 62 -16.56 6.13 -7.18
N TYR A 63 -16.38 5.36 -8.26
CA TYR A 63 -17.49 4.72 -8.96
C TYR A 63 -18.28 3.76 -8.05
N ILE A 64 -17.58 2.89 -7.30
CA ILE A 64 -18.21 1.94 -6.37
C ILE A 64 -19.00 2.68 -5.28
N GLU A 65 -18.41 3.70 -4.67
CA GLU A 65 -19.06 4.51 -3.62
C GLU A 65 -20.35 5.16 -4.12
N ASN A 66 -20.31 5.76 -5.32
CA ASN A 66 -21.49 6.39 -5.92
C ASN A 66 -22.58 5.36 -6.28
N GLN A 67 -22.22 4.11 -6.61
CA GLN A 67 -23.18 3.05 -6.90
C GLN A 67 -23.78 2.42 -5.64
N GLN A 68 -23.07 2.43 -4.50
CA GLN A 68 -23.56 1.88 -3.23
C GLN A 68 -24.38 2.89 -2.42
N ALA A 69 -24.26 4.18 -2.71
CA ALA A 69 -24.98 5.25 -2.04
C ALA A 69 -26.38 5.54 -2.65
N GLY A 70 -26.76 4.85 -3.74
CA GLY A 70 -28.08 4.94 -4.39
C GLY A 70 -28.87 3.64 -4.27
#